data_AF-A0A965HQM4-F1
#
_entry.id   AF-A0A965HQM4-F1
#
_cell.length_a   1.000
_cell.length_b   1.000
_cell.length_c   1.000
_cell.angle_alpha   90.00
_cell.angle_beta   90.00
_cell.angle_gamma   90.00
#
_symmetry.space_group_name_H-M   'P 1'
#
loop_
_entity.id
_entity.type
_entity.pdbx_description
1 polymer ?
#
loop_
_entity_poly.entity_id
_entity_poly.type
_entity_poly.pdbx_seq_one_letter_code
_entity_poly.pdbx_strand_id
1 'polypeptide(L)'
;MAGEVALQAIRDLRMLRKRGMVKGLKIVKDHTDVPLNDALEYKNSHEVQKLLRDFKNGTVAWWCRASGVRIDNRTLLRRMQDDYAVLF
;
A
#
# COMPACT_ATOMS: atom_id res chain seq x y z
N MET A 1 -6.10 -10.94 -13.38
CA MET A 1 -6.42 -9.73 -14.16
C MET A 1 -5.68 -8.54 -13.53
N ALA A 2 -5.04 -7.66 -14.31
CA ALA A 2 -4.20 -6.58 -13.76
C ALA A 2 -4.96 -5.65 -12.79
N GLY A 3 -6.26 -5.46 -12.99
CA GLY A 3 -7.07 -4.54 -12.19
C GLY A 3 -7.37 -5.06 -10.80
N GLU A 4 -7.56 -6.37 -10.69
CA GLU A 4 -7.75 -7.06 -9.43
C GLU A 4 -6.49 -6.97 -8.57
N VAL A 5 -5.31 -7.10 -9.19
CA VAL A 5 -4.00 -6.94 -8.51
C VAL A 5 -3.83 -5.52 -7.99
N ALA A 6 -4.18 -4.49 -8.79
CA ALA A 6 -4.11 -3.10 -8.35
C ALA A 6 -5.07 -2.79 -7.20
N LEU A 7 -6.31 -3.32 -7.27
CA LEU A 7 -7.31 -3.14 -6.21
C LEU A 7 -6.89 -3.83 -4.92
N GLN A 8 -6.36 -5.05 -5.01
CA GLN A 8 -5.85 -5.79 -3.88
C GLN A 8 -4.69 -5.04 -3.21
N ALA A 9 -3.71 -4.58 -3.99
CA ALA A 9 -2.58 -3.77 -3.52
C ALA A 9 -3.03 -2.51 -2.74
N ILE A 10 -4.08 -1.83 -3.22
CA ILE A 10 -4.64 -0.63 -2.54
C ILE A 10 -5.37 -1.02 -1.25
N ARG A 11 -6.15 -2.11 -1.25
CA ARG A 11 -6.87 -2.61 -0.06
C ARG A 11 -5.89 -3.03 1.03
N ASP A 12 -4.84 -3.72 0.67
CA ASP A 12 -3.83 -4.22 1.60
C ASP A 12 -3.07 -3.09 2.27
N LEU A 13 -2.67 -2.07 1.50
CA LEU A 13 -2.01 -0.91 2.10
C LEU A 13 -2.94 -0.14 3.04
N ARG A 14 -4.22 0.00 2.70
CA ARG A 14 -5.22 0.62 3.60
C ARG A 14 -5.38 -0.18 4.89
N MET A 15 -5.41 -1.50 4.81
CA MET A 15 -5.50 -2.37 5.98
C MET A 15 -4.27 -2.23 6.88
N LEU A 16 -3.07 -2.30 6.30
CA LEU A 16 -1.81 -2.14 7.03
C LEU A 16 -1.75 -0.79 7.75
N ARG A 17 -2.17 0.29 7.09
CA ARG A 17 -2.23 1.62 7.70
C ARG A 17 -3.25 1.70 8.84
N LYS A 18 -4.43 1.09 8.70
CA LYS A 18 -5.44 1.03 9.77
C LYS A 18 -4.90 0.31 11.03
N ARG A 19 -4.00 -0.65 10.84
CA ARG A 19 -3.29 -1.36 11.93
C ARG A 19 -2.08 -0.60 12.47
N GLY A 20 -1.84 0.63 12.00
CA GLY A 20 -0.66 1.42 12.34
C GLY A 20 0.60 1.03 11.56
N MET A 21 0.64 -0.16 10.93
CA MET A 21 1.84 -0.84 10.40
C MET A 21 2.66 -0.05 9.37
N VAL A 22 1.97 0.82 8.63
CA VAL A 22 2.57 1.63 7.57
C VAL A 22 2.08 3.06 7.71
N LYS A 23 3.02 4.00 7.66
CA LYS A 23 2.75 5.45 7.61
C LYS A 23 3.18 5.99 6.26
N GLY A 24 2.19 6.24 5.40
CA GLY A 24 2.41 6.62 4.00
C GLY A 24 3.05 5.47 3.20
N LEU A 25 4.32 5.64 2.80
CA LEU A 25 5.11 4.62 2.09
C LEU A 25 6.27 4.06 2.92
N LYS A 26 6.17 4.14 4.25
CA LYS A 26 7.18 3.65 5.18
C LYS A 26 6.55 2.74 6.21
N ILE A 27 7.19 1.60 6.46
CA ILE A 27 6.85 0.75 7.60
C ILE A 27 7.26 1.50 8.86
N VAL A 28 6.35 1.60 9.83
CA VAL A 28 6.65 2.21 11.13
C VAL A 28 7.40 1.16 11.97
N LYS A 29 8.53 1.56 12.56
CA LYS A 29 9.42 0.63 13.28
C LYS A 29 8.89 0.25 14.68
N ASP A 30 7.91 0.99 15.18
CA ASP A 30 7.36 0.87 16.55
C ASP A 30 6.20 -0.13 16.67
N HIS A 31 5.99 -1.02 15.69
CA HIS A 31 5.05 -2.14 15.83
C HIS A 31 5.71 -3.31 16.54
N THR A 32 6.17 -3.06 17.75
CA THR A 32 6.67 -4.09 18.67
C THR A 32 5.54 -4.84 19.37
N ASP A 33 4.32 -4.29 19.40
CA ASP A 33 3.20 -4.86 20.17
C ASP A 33 2.16 -5.64 19.36
N VAL A 34 2.09 -5.45 18.03
CA VAL A 34 1.20 -6.24 17.17
C VAL A 34 2.06 -7.06 16.21
N PRO A 35 2.40 -8.32 16.56
CA PRO A 35 3.12 -9.18 15.65
C PRO A 35 2.32 -9.32 14.35
N LEU A 36 3.02 -9.43 13.23
CA LEU A 36 2.45 -9.71 11.88
C LEU A 36 1.61 -11.01 11.83
N ASN A 37 1.42 -11.69 12.97
CA ASN A 37 0.66 -12.92 13.14
C ASN A 37 -0.83 -12.79 12.83
N ASP A 38 -1.45 -11.63 13.05
CA ASP A 38 -2.89 -11.40 12.80
C ASP A 38 -3.22 -11.01 11.35
N ALA A 39 -2.21 -10.93 10.48
CA ALA A 39 -2.36 -10.76 9.03
C ALA A 39 -1.60 -11.90 8.35
N LEU A 40 -2.22 -13.08 8.27
CA LEU A 40 -1.62 -14.29 7.68
C LEU A 40 -0.98 -14.05 6.30
N GLU A 41 -1.53 -13.12 5.50
CA GLU A 41 -1.03 -12.75 4.16
C GLU A 41 0.22 -11.84 4.19
N TYR A 42 0.45 -11.13 5.29
CA TYR A 42 1.53 -10.14 5.45
C TYR A 42 2.47 -10.47 6.61
N LYS A 43 2.54 -11.74 7.03
CA LYS A 43 3.55 -12.28 7.97
C LYS A 43 4.99 -11.92 7.60
N ASN A 44 5.23 -11.59 6.33
CA ASN A 44 6.53 -11.26 5.80
C ASN A 44 6.63 -9.76 5.50
N SER A 45 7.41 -9.03 6.31
CA SER A 45 7.77 -7.63 6.06
C SER A 45 8.29 -7.39 4.64
N HIS A 46 8.83 -8.43 3.98
CA HIS A 46 9.28 -8.38 2.60
C HIS A 46 8.13 -8.15 1.60
N GLU A 47 6.97 -8.76 1.78
CA GLU A 47 5.82 -8.55 0.88
C GLU A 47 5.24 -7.13 1.03
N VAL A 48 5.24 -6.60 2.25
CA VAL A 48 4.89 -5.18 2.50
C VAL A 48 5.91 -4.25 1.83
N GLN A 49 7.20 -4.54 1.93
CA GLN A 49 8.24 -3.75 1.26
C GLN A 49 8.13 -3.82 -0.26
N LYS A 50 7.79 -4.98 -0.81
CA LYS A 50 7.56 -5.19 -2.25
C LYS A 50 6.35 -4.37 -2.71
N LEU A 51 5.24 -4.44 -1.99
CA LEU A 51 4.05 -3.62 -2.24
C LEU A 51 4.40 -2.12 -2.26
N LEU A 52 5.11 -1.65 -1.25
CA LEU A 52 5.57 -0.26 -1.16
C LEU A 52 6.49 0.12 -2.34
N ARG A 53 7.37 -0.80 -2.75
CA ARG A 53 8.23 -0.62 -3.92
C ARG A 53 7.41 -0.53 -5.21
N ASP A 54 6.37 -1.33 -5.35
CA ASP A 54 5.45 -1.34 -6.50
C ASP A 54 4.62 -0.07 -6.61
N PHE A 55 4.30 0.56 -5.48
CA PHE A 55 3.75 1.92 -5.48
C PHE A 55 4.80 2.95 -5.90
N LYS A 56 6.04 2.84 -5.40
CA LYS A 56 7.11 3.82 -5.66
C LYS A 56 7.62 3.79 -7.10
N ASN A 57 7.78 2.60 -7.69
CA ASN A 57 8.27 2.42 -9.06
C ASN A 57 7.17 2.62 -10.12
N GLY A 58 5.90 2.74 -9.71
CA GLY A 58 4.76 2.95 -10.60
C GLY A 58 4.17 1.67 -11.20
N THR A 59 4.56 0.48 -10.73
CA THR A 59 3.96 -0.80 -11.11
C THR A 59 2.45 -0.80 -10.85
N VAL A 60 2.00 -0.28 -9.70
CA VAL A 60 0.56 -0.21 -9.41
C VAL A 60 -0.17 0.75 -10.34
N ALA A 61 0.44 1.89 -10.67
CA ALA A 61 -0.12 2.81 -11.66
C ALA A 61 -0.21 2.17 -13.05
N TRP A 62 0.76 1.33 -13.42
CA TRP A 62 0.73 0.56 -14.66
C TRP A 62 -0.42 -0.46 -14.66
N TRP A 63 -0.63 -1.21 -13.57
CA TRP A 63 -1.76 -2.13 -13.44
C TRP A 63 -3.12 -1.43 -13.51
N CYS A 64 -3.25 -0.26 -12.88
CA CYS A 64 -4.45 0.57 -13.01
C CYS A 64 -4.73 0.93 -14.48
N ARG A 65 -3.70 1.40 -15.21
CA ARG A 65 -3.84 1.76 -16.63
C ARG A 65 -4.17 0.56 -17.51
N ALA A 66 -3.52 -0.59 -17.27
CA ALA A 66 -3.80 -1.84 -17.96
C ALA A 66 -5.25 -2.32 -17.76
N SER A 67 -5.93 -1.78 -16.76
CA SER A 67 -7.32 -2.11 -16.41
C SER A 67 -8.32 -1.02 -16.81
N GLY A 68 -7.89 -0.05 -17.62
CA GLY A 68 -8.70 1.07 -18.08
C GLY A 68 -8.79 2.25 -17.11
N VAL A 69 -8.13 2.19 -15.94
CA VAL A 69 -8.11 3.30 -14.97
C VAL A 69 -6.96 4.25 -15.29
N ARG A 70 -7.28 5.45 -15.81
CA ARG A 70 -6.30 6.51 -16.07
C ARG A 70 -5.91 7.20 -14.76
N ILE A 71 -4.87 6.68 -14.12
CA ILE A 71 -4.26 7.30 -12.94
C ILE A 71 -2.75 7.46 -13.12
N ASP A 72 -2.27 8.66 -12.83
CA ASP A 72 -0.83 8.96 -12.82
C ASP A 72 -0.20 8.48 -11.52
N ASN A 73 1.06 8.04 -11.59
CA ASN A 73 1.79 7.59 -10.42
C ASN A 73 1.92 8.70 -9.37
N ARG A 74 2.10 9.96 -9.81
CA ARG A 74 2.11 11.12 -8.91
C ARG A 74 0.79 11.27 -8.14
N THR A 75 -0.34 11.06 -8.80
CA THR A 75 -1.67 11.14 -8.18
C THR A 75 -1.90 9.98 -7.22
N LEU A 76 -1.43 8.78 -7.58
CA LEU A 76 -1.47 7.59 -6.72
C LEU A 76 -0.63 7.83 -5.45
N LEU A 77 0.62 8.24 -5.60
CA LEU A 77 1.53 8.55 -4.50
C LEU A 77 1.01 9.70 -3.64
N ARG A 78 0.48 10.76 -4.25
CA ARG A 78 -0.14 11.88 -3.52
C ARG A 78 -1.33 11.39 -2.74
N ARG A 79 -2.26 10.62 -3.32
CA ARG A 79 -3.39 10.03 -2.57
C ARG A 79 -2.92 9.20 -1.39
N MET A 80 -1.84 8.43 -1.55
CA MET A 80 -1.25 7.70 -0.43
C MET A 80 -0.65 8.60 0.66
N GLN A 81 -0.16 9.78 0.29
CA GLN A 81 0.36 10.80 1.19
C GLN A 81 -0.68 11.80 1.68
N ASP A 82 -1.87 11.90 1.09
CA ASP A 82 -2.90 12.91 1.37
C ASP A 82 -3.96 12.31 2.31
N ASP A 83 -4.25 11.03 2.10
CA ASP A 83 -4.95 10.14 3.03
C ASP A 83 -4.14 9.94 4.35
N TYR A 84 -2.96 10.57 4.48
CA TYR A 84 -2.15 10.80 5.69
C TYR A 84 -2.61 12.02 6.51
N ALA A 85 -3.14 13.06 5.85
CA ALA A 85 -3.47 14.35 6.46
C ALA A 85 -4.88 14.37 7.08
N VAL A 86 -5.77 13.45 6.68
CA VAL A 86 -7.15 13.37 7.17
C VAL A 86 -7.27 12.67 8.54
N LEU A 87 -6.15 12.25 9.14
CA LEU A 87 -6.11 11.59 10.47
C LEU A 87 -5.53 12.47 11.58
N PHE A 88 -5.38 13.78 11.35
CA PHE A 88 -5.02 14.77 12.37
C PHE A 88 -5.96 15.97 12.33
#